data_AF-G8QL62-F1
#
_entry.id   AF-G8QL62-F1
#
_cell.length_a   1.000
_cell.length_b   1.000
_cell.length_c   1.000
_cell.angle_alpha   90.00
_cell.angle_beta   90.00
_cell.angle_gamma   90.00
#
_symmetry.space_group_name_H-M   'P 1'
#
loop_
_entity.id
_entity.type
_entity.pdbx_description
1 polymer ?
#
loop_
_entity_poly.entity_id
_entity_poly.type
_entity_poly.pdbx_seq_one_letter_code
_entity_poly.pdbx_strand_id
1 'polypeptide(L)'
;MKFPSLLLSLCLFLGACSHVPPAPVDENRLVLDTLALAQKTAAANAEEQKRELASAQQAYNRERSLGNRLRLGVLLALPQPALEDKSRALALLEPLAGHAGPAGQLATLVQGQLNERLKEGRRAQQLKEQLDELKSIERQLIERSRKGRQ
;
A
#
# COMPACT_ATOMS: atom_id res chain seq x y z
N MET A 1 -36.65 -49.08 43.99
CA MET A 1 -36.02 -49.29 42.66
C MET A 1 -36.58 -48.20 41.74
N LYS A 2 -36.04 -46.98 41.70
CA LYS A 2 -34.91 -46.46 40.89
C LYS A 2 -35.01 -46.78 39.39
N PHE A 3 -35.67 -45.90 38.62
CA PHE A 3 -35.37 -45.68 37.20
C PHE A 3 -35.68 -44.21 36.78
N PRO A 4 -34.71 -43.29 36.87
CA PRO A 4 -34.78 -42.03 36.14
C PRO A 4 -33.51 -41.87 35.30
N SER A 5 -33.50 -42.22 34.01
CA SER A 5 -32.27 -42.01 33.20
C SER A 5 -32.40 -42.16 31.68
N LEU A 6 -33.57 -41.96 31.08
CA LEU A 6 -33.76 -42.18 29.62
C LEU A 6 -34.34 -40.98 28.86
N LEU A 7 -34.13 -39.76 29.35
CA LEU A 7 -34.57 -38.54 28.64
C LEU A 7 -33.44 -37.52 28.38
N LEU A 8 -32.18 -37.87 28.66
CA LEU A 8 -31.06 -36.89 28.61
C LEU A 8 -29.95 -37.21 27.59
N SER A 9 -30.21 -38.04 26.57
CA SER A 9 -29.16 -38.48 25.63
C SER A 9 -29.36 -38.06 24.16
N LEU A 10 -30.38 -37.25 23.83
CA LEU A 10 -30.70 -36.91 22.43
C LEU A 10 -30.64 -35.40 22.13
N CYS A 11 -29.69 -34.67 22.71
CA CYS A 11 -29.48 -33.24 22.37
C CYS A 11 -28.00 -32.87 22.09
N LEU A 12 -27.08 -33.84 21.99
CA LEU A 12 -25.63 -33.58 21.86
C LEU A 12 -25.03 -33.89 20.48
N PHE A 13 -25.81 -33.82 19.39
CA PHE A 13 -25.28 -34.10 18.03
C PHE A 13 -25.66 -33.07 16.94
N LEU A 14 -26.07 -31.85 17.30
CA LEU A 14 -26.39 -30.79 16.32
C LEU A 14 -25.43 -29.59 16.31
N GLY A 15 -24.30 -29.66 17.03
CA GLY A 15 -23.38 -28.53 17.18
C GLY A 15 -22.12 -28.54 16.29
N ALA A 16 -21.92 -29.52 15.40
CA ALA A 16 -20.60 -29.81 14.82
C ALA A 16 -20.44 -29.56 13.30
N CYS A 17 -21.30 -28.75 12.67
CA CYS A 17 -21.23 -28.50 11.21
C CYS A 17 -21.08 -27.02 10.79
N SER A 18 -20.58 -26.12 11.64
CA SER A 18 -20.43 -24.70 11.25
C SER A 18 -18.99 -24.20 11.05
N HIS A 19 -17.96 -25.03 11.28
CA HIS A 19 -16.59 -24.63 10.97
C HIS A 19 -16.15 -25.18 9.62
N VAL A 20 -16.80 -24.71 8.55
CA VAL A 20 -16.23 -24.83 7.20
C VAL A 20 -15.05 -23.86 7.16
N PRO A 21 -13.79 -24.35 7.02
CA PRO A 21 -12.66 -23.44 6.87
C PRO A 21 -12.92 -22.58 5.62
N PRO A 22 -12.64 -21.26 5.68
CA PRO A 22 -12.81 -20.40 4.51
C PRO A 22 -12.02 -21.00 3.34
N ALA A 23 -12.63 -21.02 2.16
CA ALA A 23 -11.95 -21.48 0.95
C ALA A 23 -10.60 -20.74 0.81
N PRO A 24 -9.53 -21.44 0.40
CA PRO A 24 -8.24 -20.80 0.20
C PRO A 24 -8.40 -19.63 -0.78
N VAL A 25 -7.83 -18.49 -0.42
CA VAL A 25 -7.88 -17.29 -1.26
C VAL A 25 -7.18 -17.60 -2.58
N ASP A 26 -7.86 -17.40 -3.70
CA ASP A 26 -7.24 -17.43 -5.01
C ASP A 26 -6.37 -16.18 -5.18
N GLU A 27 -5.09 -16.32 -4.82
CA GLU A 27 -4.12 -15.22 -4.86
C GLU A 27 -3.89 -14.71 -6.28
N ASN A 28 -3.97 -15.56 -7.30
CA ASN A 28 -3.80 -15.12 -8.69
C ASN A 28 -4.92 -14.15 -9.07
N ARG A 29 -6.17 -14.53 -8.76
CA ARG A 29 -7.31 -13.64 -8.98
C ARG A 29 -7.19 -12.36 -8.16
N LEU A 30 -6.78 -12.46 -6.89
CA LEU A 30 -6.58 -11.30 -6.04
C LEU A 30 -5.55 -10.31 -6.63
N VAL A 31 -4.42 -10.83 -7.12
CA VAL A 31 -3.37 -10.03 -7.76
C VAL A 31 -3.90 -9.35 -9.02
N LEU A 32 -4.59 -10.09 -9.89
CA LEU A 32 -5.18 -9.54 -11.12
C LEU A 32 -6.21 -8.45 -10.81
N ASP A 33 -7.11 -8.67 -9.86
CA ASP A 33 -8.09 -7.68 -9.42
C ASP A 33 -7.41 -6.41 -8.87
N THR A 34 -6.31 -6.60 -8.13
CA THR A 34 -5.54 -5.48 -7.56
C THR A 34 -4.83 -4.67 -8.64
N LEU A 35 -4.24 -5.33 -9.63
CA LEU A 35 -3.60 -4.66 -10.76
C LEU A 35 -4.62 -3.92 -11.64
N ALA A 36 -5.78 -4.53 -11.89
CA ALA A 36 -6.87 -3.89 -12.63
C ALA A 36 -7.40 -2.65 -11.89
N LEU A 37 -7.59 -2.74 -10.57
CA LEU A 37 -7.96 -1.60 -9.73
C LEU A 37 -6.92 -0.49 -9.81
N ALA A 38 -5.63 -0.83 -9.71
CA ALA A 38 -4.53 0.13 -9.75
C ALA A 38 -4.48 0.86 -11.11
N GLN A 39 -4.61 0.13 -12.23
CA GLN A 39 -4.65 0.72 -13.57
C GLN A 39 -5.86 1.64 -13.76
N LYS A 40 -7.05 1.18 -13.37
CA LYS A 40 -8.28 2.00 -13.44
C LYS A 40 -8.13 3.28 -12.63
N THR A 41 -7.63 3.17 -11.40
CA THR A 41 -7.47 4.32 -10.49
C THR A 41 -6.42 5.30 -11.02
N ALA A 42 -5.31 4.80 -11.59
CA ALA A 42 -4.29 5.66 -12.18
C ALA A 42 -4.78 6.47 -13.39
N ALA A 43 -5.75 5.94 -14.15
CA ALA A 43 -6.36 6.62 -15.28
C ALA A 43 -7.54 7.54 -14.90
N ALA A 44 -8.01 7.46 -13.65
CA ALA A 44 -9.15 8.21 -13.15
C ALA A 44 -8.78 9.66 -12.81
N ASN A 45 -9.79 10.53 -12.69
CA ASN A 45 -9.58 11.90 -12.20
C ASN A 45 -9.29 11.92 -10.69
N ALA A 46 -8.83 13.07 -10.17
CA ALA A 46 -8.40 13.19 -8.77
C ALA A 46 -9.50 12.88 -7.74
N GLU A 47 -10.77 13.17 -8.05
CA GLU A 47 -11.87 12.90 -7.13
C GLU A 47 -12.20 11.40 -7.08
N GLU A 48 -12.20 10.73 -8.23
CA GLU A 48 -12.33 9.28 -8.31
C GLU A 48 -11.16 8.57 -7.62
N GLN A 49 -9.93 9.04 -7.83
CA GLN A 49 -8.74 8.54 -7.14
C GLN A 49 -8.91 8.56 -5.62
N LYS A 50 -9.30 9.72 -5.05
CA LYS A 50 -9.52 9.86 -3.60
C LYS A 50 -10.64 8.94 -3.10
N ARG A 51 -11.73 8.78 -3.87
CA ARG A 51 -12.85 7.89 -3.52
C ARG A 51 -12.40 6.43 -3.45
N GLU A 52 -11.66 5.95 -4.45
CA GLU A 52 -11.14 4.58 -4.48
C GLU A 52 -10.17 4.34 -3.32
N LEU A 53 -9.29 5.30 -3.03
CA LEU A 53 -8.39 5.21 -1.89
C LEU A 53 -9.13 5.17 -0.55
N ALA A 54 -10.15 6.01 -0.36
CA ALA A 54 -10.98 6.01 0.84
C ALA A 54 -11.73 4.68 1.02
N SER A 55 -12.26 4.13 -0.08
CA SER A 55 -12.92 2.81 -0.10
C SER A 55 -11.96 1.69 0.33
N ALA A 56 -10.77 1.63 -0.28
CA ALA A 56 -9.75 0.65 0.09
C ALA A 56 -9.29 0.80 1.55
N GLN A 57 -9.14 2.03 2.03
CA GLN A 57 -8.80 2.29 3.43
C GLN A 57 -9.89 1.82 4.38
N GLN A 58 -11.15 2.07 4.05
CA GLN A 58 -12.28 1.61 4.85
C GLN A 58 -12.35 0.08 4.88
N ALA A 59 -12.15 -0.59 3.76
CA ALA A 59 -12.12 -2.05 3.69
C ALA A 59 -11.02 -2.65 4.58
N TYR A 60 -9.80 -2.09 4.51
CA TYR A 60 -8.69 -2.51 5.37
C TYR A 60 -8.94 -2.26 6.86
N ASN A 61 -9.59 -1.14 7.21
CA ASN A 61 -9.94 -0.85 8.59
C ASN A 61 -11.03 -1.79 9.14
N ARG A 62 -11.98 -2.20 8.30
CA ARG A 62 -12.99 -3.20 8.66
C ARG A 62 -12.36 -4.58 8.83
N GLU A 63 -11.47 -4.97 7.92
CA GLU A 63 -10.82 -6.26 7.92
C GLU A 63 -9.39 -6.16 7.37
N ARG A 64 -8.40 -6.48 8.21
CA ARG A 64 -6.97 -6.45 7.85
C ARG A 64 -6.53 -7.71 7.12
N SER A 65 -7.33 -8.18 6.18
CA SER A 65 -7.02 -9.34 5.34
C SER A 65 -5.84 -9.08 4.41
N LEU A 66 -5.22 -10.16 3.93
CA LEU A 66 -4.14 -10.10 2.94
C LEU A 66 -4.56 -9.27 1.71
N GLY A 67 -5.78 -9.50 1.19
CA GLY A 67 -6.28 -8.79 0.02
C GLY A 67 -6.52 -7.30 0.25
N ASN A 68 -7.11 -6.92 1.38
CA ASN A 68 -7.35 -5.50 1.68
C ASN A 68 -6.04 -4.75 1.93
N ARG A 69 -5.07 -5.40 2.58
CA ARG A 69 -3.72 -4.87 2.79
C ARG A 69 -3.00 -4.64 1.46
N LEU A 70 -3.00 -5.65 0.57
CA LEU A 70 -2.35 -5.57 -0.74
C LEU A 70 -2.97 -4.45 -1.59
N ARG A 71 -4.30 -4.40 -1.70
CA ARG A 71 -5.02 -3.38 -2.48
C ARG A 71 -4.69 -1.96 -2.00
N LEU A 72 -4.80 -1.72 -0.70
CA LEU A 72 -4.50 -0.41 -0.13
C LEU A 72 -3.03 -0.02 -0.32
N GLY A 73 -2.10 -0.95 -0.06
CA GLY A 73 -0.67 -0.73 -0.23
C GLY A 73 -0.31 -0.37 -1.68
N VAL A 74 -0.89 -1.09 -2.66
CA VAL A 74 -0.68 -0.81 -4.09
C VAL A 74 -1.25 0.55 -4.50
N LEU A 75 -2.44 0.93 -4.02
CA LEU A 75 -3.03 2.24 -4.33
C LEU A 75 -2.18 3.39 -3.80
N LEU A 76 -1.68 3.28 -2.56
CA LEU A 76 -0.79 4.28 -1.95
C LEU A 76 0.59 4.34 -2.64
N ALA A 77 0.96 3.29 -3.40
CA ALA A 77 2.20 3.22 -4.17
C ALA A 77 2.08 3.82 -5.58
N LEU A 78 0.87 4.17 -6.03
CA LEU A 78 0.68 4.82 -7.31
C LEU A 78 1.31 6.22 -7.29
N PRO A 79 2.06 6.61 -8.34
CA PRO A 79 2.73 7.90 -8.42
C PRO A 79 1.75 9.02 -8.82
N GLN A 80 0.63 9.11 -8.11
CA GLN A 80 -0.40 10.13 -8.32
C GLN A 80 -0.41 11.08 -7.13
N PRO A 81 -0.36 12.41 -7.32
CA PRO A 81 -0.30 13.36 -6.20
C PRO A 81 -1.45 13.22 -5.19
N ALA A 82 -2.63 12.77 -5.63
CA ALA A 82 -3.79 12.58 -4.77
C ALA A 82 -3.76 11.28 -3.95
N LEU A 83 -2.86 10.34 -4.28
CA LEU A 83 -2.81 8.99 -3.71
C LEU A 83 -1.51 8.69 -2.96
N GLU A 84 -0.40 9.26 -3.44
CA GLU A 84 0.93 8.80 -3.09
C GLU A 84 1.26 9.04 -1.61
N ASP A 85 1.51 7.93 -0.89
CA ASP A 85 2.11 7.92 0.45
C ASP A 85 3.05 6.72 0.52
N LYS A 86 4.27 6.92 0.02
CA LYS A 86 5.30 5.88 -0.09
C LYS A 86 5.59 5.23 1.26
N SER A 87 5.59 6.01 2.34
CA SER A 87 5.92 5.54 3.68
C SER A 87 4.89 4.53 4.18
N ARG A 88 3.61 4.86 4.02
CA ARG A 88 2.50 4.02 4.44
C ARG A 88 2.31 2.82 3.51
N ALA A 89 2.56 2.99 2.21
CA ALA A 89 2.58 1.89 1.24
C ALA A 89 3.61 0.84 1.65
N LEU A 90 4.86 1.24 1.92
CA LEU A 90 5.92 0.33 2.39
C LEU A 90 5.50 -0.40 3.68
N ALA A 91 4.99 0.34 4.68
CA ALA A 91 4.57 -0.25 5.96
C ALA A 91 3.42 -1.28 5.82
N LEU A 92 2.52 -1.08 4.85
CA LEU A 92 1.43 -2.03 4.57
C LEU A 92 1.92 -3.26 3.83
N LEU A 93 2.85 -3.09 2.89
CA LEU A 93 3.39 -4.16 2.04
C LEU A 93 4.49 -4.98 2.75
N GLU A 94 5.16 -4.44 3.76
CA GLU A 94 6.27 -5.10 4.47
C GLU A 94 5.90 -6.51 4.97
N PRO A 95 4.76 -6.71 5.65
CA PRO A 95 4.41 -8.05 6.12
C PRO A 95 4.03 -9.01 4.99
N LEU A 96 3.79 -8.51 3.78
CA LEU A 96 3.48 -9.33 2.61
C LEU A 96 4.73 -9.75 1.83
N ALA A 97 5.85 -9.03 1.96
CA ALA A 97 7.08 -9.38 1.24
C ALA A 97 7.64 -10.76 1.63
N GLY A 98 7.38 -11.22 2.86
CA GLY A 98 7.69 -12.56 3.34
C GLY A 98 6.60 -13.61 3.09
N HIS A 99 5.45 -13.21 2.52
CA HIS A 99 4.34 -14.12 2.22
C HIS A 99 4.66 -14.94 0.97
N ALA A 100 4.59 -16.27 1.08
CA ALA A 100 4.76 -17.14 -0.07
C ALA A 100 3.53 -17.07 -0.98
N GLY A 101 3.74 -16.74 -2.25
CA GLY A 101 2.67 -16.72 -3.25
C GLY A 101 2.68 -15.47 -4.13
N PRO A 102 1.78 -15.41 -5.13
CA PRO A 102 1.65 -14.28 -6.04
C PRO A 102 1.46 -12.92 -5.33
N ALA A 103 0.73 -12.89 -4.23
CA ALA A 103 0.49 -11.64 -3.50
C ALA A 103 1.78 -11.08 -2.87
N GLY A 104 2.62 -11.96 -2.31
CA GLY A 104 3.91 -11.56 -1.76
C GLY A 104 4.91 -11.16 -2.85
N GLN A 105 4.91 -11.86 -3.99
CA GLN A 105 5.72 -11.47 -5.15
C GLN A 105 5.36 -10.08 -5.67
N LEU A 106 4.06 -9.77 -5.79
CA LEU A 106 3.61 -8.43 -6.18
C LEU A 106 4.03 -7.38 -5.13
N ALA A 107 3.84 -7.67 -3.84
CA ALA A 107 4.22 -6.75 -2.77
C ALA A 107 5.72 -6.42 -2.84
N THR A 108 6.58 -7.43 -2.96
CA THR A 108 8.04 -7.27 -3.10
C THR A 108 8.41 -6.43 -4.33
N LEU A 109 7.77 -6.67 -5.48
CA LEU A 109 7.99 -5.88 -6.69
C LEU A 109 7.66 -4.40 -6.45
N VAL A 110 6.48 -4.12 -5.88
CA VAL A 110 6.01 -2.76 -5.62
C VAL A 110 6.90 -2.05 -4.60
N GLN A 111 7.35 -2.75 -3.55
CA GLN A 111 8.31 -2.20 -2.60
C GLN A 111 9.65 -1.85 -3.27
N GLY A 112 10.16 -2.71 -4.14
CA GLY A 112 11.37 -2.42 -4.93
C GLY A 112 11.22 -1.15 -5.76
N GLN A 113 10.09 -0.99 -6.45
CA GLN A 113 9.79 0.22 -7.22
C GLN A 113 9.71 1.47 -6.34
N LEU A 114 9.08 1.38 -5.16
CA LEU A 114 9.01 2.49 -4.21
C LEU A 114 10.40 2.92 -3.72
N ASN A 115 11.26 1.95 -3.40
CA ASN A 115 12.62 2.22 -2.95
C ASN A 115 13.46 2.91 -4.02
N GLU A 116 13.34 2.51 -5.28
CA GLU A 116 14.02 3.19 -6.39
C GLU A 116 13.50 4.63 -6.56
N ARG A 117 12.18 4.86 -6.54
CA ARG A 117 11.63 6.23 -6.62
C ARG A 117 12.06 7.11 -5.43
N LEU A 118 12.24 6.54 -4.24
CA LEU A 118 12.78 7.26 -3.09
C LEU A 118 14.25 7.64 -3.30
N LYS A 119 15.05 6.74 -3.85
CA LYS A 119 16.45 7.00 -4.20
C LYS A 119 16.58 8.09 -5.26
N GLU A 120 15.75 8.03 -6.30
CA GLU A 120 15.67 9.07 -7.34
C GLU A 120 15.25 10.41 -6.77
N GLY A 121 14.23 10.44 -5.89
CA GLY A 121 13.78 11.67 -5.22
C GLY A 121 14.89 12.31 -4.37
N ARG A 122 15.66 11.52 -3.62
CA ARG A 122 16.83 12.02 -2.86
C ARG A 122 17.88 12.60 -3.79
N ARG A 123 18.18 11.93 -4.90
CA ARG A 123 19.14 12.42 -5.90
C ARG A 123 18.68 13.73 -6.54
N ALA A 124 17.40 13.84 -6.88
CA ALA A 124 16.83 15.07 -7.44
C ALA A 124 16.92 16.23 -6.44
N GLN A 125 16.66 15.97 -5.16
CA GLN A 125 16.76 16.98 -4.11
C GLN A 125 18.21 17.46 -3.92
N GLN A 126 19.19 16.54 -3.91
CA GLN A 126 20.62 16.91 -3.83
C GLN A 126 21.07 17.77 -5.01
N LEU A 127 20.65 17.43 -6.23
CA LEU A 127 20.98 18.21 -7.42
C LEU A 127 20.35 19.61 -7.37
N LYS A 128 19.15 19.73 -6.83
CA LYS A 128 18.48 21.03 -6.61
C LYS A 128 19.25 21.90 -5.63
N GLU A 129 19.69 21.33 -4.51
CA GLU A 129 20.49 22.03 -3.50
C GLU A 129 21.81 22.54 -4.08
N GLN A 130 22.53 21.71 -4.84
CA GLN A 130 23.76 22.10 -5.53
C GLN A 130 23.51 23.25 -6.52
N LEU A 131 22.41 23.20 -7.26
CA LEU A 131 22.05 24.25 -8.21
C LEU A 131 21.71 25.57 -7.52
N ASP A 132 21.01 25.52 -6.39
CA ASP A 132 20.69 26.71 -5.60
C ASP A 132 21.94 27.33 -4.96
N GLU A 133 22.89 26.50 -4.52
CA GLU A 133 24.20 26.94 -4.04
C GLU A 133 24.99 27.65 -5.14
N LEU A 134 25.10 27.06 -6.34
CA LEU A 134 25.78 27.68 -7.48
C LEU A 134 25.17 29.03 -7.86
N LYS A 135 23.83 29.14 -7.88
CA LYS A 135 23.12 30.41 -8.12
C LYS A 135 23.37 31.44 -7.02
N SER A 136 23.60 31.01 -5.78
CA SER A 136 23.93 31.92 -4.68
C SER A 136 25.35 32.49 -4.84
N ILE A 137 26.31 31.64 -5.23
CA ILE A 137 27.69 32.04 -5.50
C ILE A 137 27.75 33.02 -6.67
N GLU A 138 27.02 32.75 -7.75
CA GLU A 138 26.92 33.64 -8.91
C GLU A 138 26.40 35.03 -8.52
N ARG A 139 25.32 35.09 -7.73
CA ARG A 139 24.77 36.36 -7.24
C ARG A 139 25.79 37.14 -6.41
N GLN A 140 26.50 36.47 -5.50
CA GLN A 140 27.57 37.10 -4.70
C GLN A 140 28.73 37.60 -5.55
N LEU A 141 29.10 36.89 -6.62
CA LEU A 141 30.16 37.33 -7.55
C LEU A 141 29.73 38.59 -8.33
N ILE A 142 28.49 38.62 -8.82
CA ILE A 142 27.92 39.78 -9.51
C ILE A 142 27.87 40.99 -8.58
N GLU A 143 27.41 40.83 -7.35
CA GLU A 143 27.37 41.89 -6.34
C GLU A 143 28.77 42.44 -6.01
N ARG A 144 29.75 41.55 -5.83
CA ARG A 144 31.16 41.96 -5.62
C ARG A 144 31.72 42.70 -6.83
N SER A 145 31.46 42.23 -8.05
CA SER A 145 31.91 42.90 -9.28
C SER A 145 31.29 44.29 -9.47
N ARG A 146 30.04 44.47 -9.03
CA ARG A 146 29.38 45.79 -9.03
C ARG A 146 29.99 46.74 -8.00
N LYS A 147 30.26 46.26 -6.78
CA LYS A 147 30.89 47.08 -5.73
C LYS A 147 32.33 47.48 -6.05
N GLY A 148 33.11 46.63 -6.73
CA GLY A 148 34.49 46.95 -7.11
C GLY A 148 34.65 47.90 -8.31
N ARG A 149 33.56 48.29 -8.98
CA ARG A 149 33.56 49.26 -10.08
C ARG A 149 33.05 50.65 -9.69
N GLN A 150 32.59 50.83 -8.45
CA GLN A 150 32.25 52.12 -7.85
C GLN A 150 33.41 52.59 -6.99
#